data_AF-A0A924CYH6-F1
#
_entry.id   AF-A0A924CYH6-F1
#
_cell.length_a   1.000
_cell.length_b   1.000
_cell.length_c   1.000
_cell.angle_alpha   90.00
_cell.angle_beta   90.00
_cell.angle_gamma   90.00
#
_symmetry.space_group_name_H-M   'P 1'
#
loop_
_entity.id
_entity.type
_entity.pdbx_description
1 polymer ?
#
loop_
_entity_poly.entity_id
_entity_poly.type
_entity_poly.pdbx_seq_one_letter_code
_entity_poly.pdbx_strand_id
1 'polypeptide(L)'
;MNWRIQSALTGILAVLGLFIIFNPVTIISAATSLIPWLLLAGGAIQYLSILFRSRRLMRLIIVPAVTGTLLVYAGLSMKFGDPSTVGPISLIFVLALLLFGAGAAKLFMASVIKKSRYFNFILGSGVFSALVGLIVLFNWSTVSGGMIGVVLGLELLADAVAMAALALRDRDGEAEMEAKGIDPVAEAEKAAATERAAAALAANALAPAEPPVVAPTGAGPGGTPAAGQDPLPFR
;
A
#
# COMPACT_ATOMS: atom_id res chain seq x y z
N MET A 1 9.35 -8.27 12.66
CA MET A 1 8.69 -9.46 12.07
C MET A 1 9.63 -9.98 10.97
N ASN A 2 9.67 -11.28 10.66
CA ASN A 2 10.50 -11.74 9.55
C ASN A 2 9.89 -11.27 8.21
N TRP A 3 10.64 -10.53 7.39
CA TRP A 3 10.14 -9.95 6.12
C TRP A 3 9.50 -11.00 5.20
N ARG A 4 9.99 -12.24 5.25
CA ARG A 4 9.46 -13.39 4.50
C ARG A 4 8.00 -13.69 4.87
N ILE A 5 7.65 -13.57 6.14
CA ILE A 5 6.29 -13.80 6.63
C ILE A 5 5.39 -12.66 6.17
N GLN A 6 5.85 -11.40 6.26
CA GLN A 6 5.09 -10.25 5.77
C GLN A 6 4.84 -10.33 4.25
N SER A 7 5.83 -10.74 3.46
CA SER A 7 5.65 -10.91 2.01
C SER A 7 4.67 -12.04 1.67
N ALA A 8 4.70 -13.15 2.42
CA ALA A 8 3.75 -14.24 2.23
C ALA A 8 2.32 -13.80 2.57
N LEU A 9 2.13 -13.11 3.69
CA LEU A 9 0.85 -12.53 4.08
C LEU A 9 0.34 -11.54 3.03
N THR A 10 1.23 -10.71 2.50
CA THR A 10 0.89 -9.76 1.44
C THR A 10 0.34 -10.47 0.20
N GLY A 11 1.01 -11.53 -0.26
CA GLY A 11 0.55 -12.33 -1.39
C GLY A 11 -0.82 -12.96 -1.13
N ILE A 12 -1.05 -13.51 0.07
CA ILE A 12 -2.34 -14.08 0.47
C ILE A 12 -3.43 -13.01 0.47
N LEU A 13 -3.19 -11.83 1.05
CA LEU A 13 -4.15 -10.73 1.06
C LEU A 13 -4.46 -10.26 -0.36
N ALA A 14 -3.46 -10.18 -1.23
CA ALA A 14 -3.67 -9.78 -2.63
C ALA A 14 -4.56 -10.78 -3.39
N VAL A 15 -4.29 -12.08 -3.25
CA VAL A 15 -5.08 -13.14 -3.88
C VAL A 15 -6.51 -13.16 -3.32
N LEU A 16 -6.67 -13.03 -2.01
CA LEU A 16 -7.99 -12.94 -1.37
C LEU A 16 -8.75 -11.71 -1.85
N GLY A 17 -8.14 -10.53 -1.84
CA GLY A 17 -8.78 -9.30 -2.33
C GLY A 17 -9.26 -9.44 -3.77
N LEU A 18 -8.41 -9.99 -4.64
CA LEU A 18 -8.77 -10.25 -6.03
C LEU A 18 -9.92 -11.27 -6.16
N PHE A 19 -9.88 -12.36 -5.38
CA PHE A 19 -10.94 -13.37 -5.36
C PHE A 19 -12.30 -12.79 -4.94
N ILE A 20 -12.31 -11.90 -3.94
CA ILE A 20 -13.54 -11.23 -3.48
C ILE A 20 -14.11 -10.30 -4.57
N ILE A 21 -13.25 -9.59 -5.32
CA ILE A 21 -13.70 -8.71 -6.40
C ILE A 21 -14.40 -9.52 -7.50
N PHE A 22 -13.94 -10.74 -7.80
CA PHE A 22 -14.57 -11.60 -8.80
C PHE A 22 -15.85 -12.28 -8.33
N ASN A 23 -16.00 -12.51 -7.02
CA ASN A 23 -17.21 -13.09 -6.47
C ASN A 23 -17.68 -12.36 -5.21
N PRO A 24 -18.16 -11.11 -5.33
CA PRO A 24 -18.50 -10.32 -4.16
C PRO A 24 -19.68 -10.95 -3.42
N VAL A 25 -20.81 -11.15 -4.10
CA VAL A 25 -22.08 -11.55 -3.47
C VAL A 25 -21.95 -12.82 -2.62
N THR A 26 -21.30 -13.87 -3.15
CA THR A 26 -21.11 -15.12 -2.39
C THR A 26 -20.27 -14.87 -1.14
N ILE A 27 -19.21 -14.06 -1.23
CA ILE A 27 -18.34 -13.79 -0.10
C ILE A 27 -19.02 -12.95 0.98
N ILE A 28 -19.77 -11.89 0.63
CA ILE A 28 -20.51 -11.13 1.66
C ILE A 28 -21.54 -12.06 2.33
N SER A 29 -22.24 -12.89 1.57
CA SER A 29 -23.26 -13.78 2.16
C SER A 29 -22.65 -14.73 3.19
N ALA A 30 -21.47 -15.31 2.90
CA ALA A 30 -20.74 -16.10 3.88
C ALA A 30 -20.25 -15.24 5.07
N ALA A 31 -19.68 -14.06 4.78
CA ALA A 31 -19.09 -13.18 5.77
C ALA A 31 -20.12 -12.60 6.74
N THR A 32 -21.36 -12.31 6.32
CA THR A 32 -22.42 -11.77 7.19
C THR A 32 -22.68 -12.66 8.42
N SER A 33 -22.51 -13.97 8.29
CA SER A 33 -22.68 -14.92 9.40
C SER A 33 -21.48 -14.96 10.35
N LEU A 34 -20.27 -14.69 9.84
CA LEU A 34 -19.01 -14.78 10.57
C LEU A 34 -18.62 -13.46 11.25
N ILE A 35 -18.90 -12.33 10.62
CA ILE A 35 -18.48 -11.00 11.09
C ILE A 35 -18.95 -10.71 12.53
N PRO A 36 -20.19 -11.01 12.95
CA PRO A 36 -20.61 -10.79 14.33
C PRO A 36 -19.72 -11.53 15.35
N TRP A 37 -19.36 -12.78 15.03
CA TRP A 37 -18.47 -13.58 15.86
C TRP A 37 -17.04 -13.06 15.87
N LEU A 38 -16.54 -12.59 14.72
CA LEU A 38 -15.21 -11.97 14.63
C LEU A 38 -15.14 -10.66 15.42
N LEU A 39 -16.20 -9.83 15.39
CA LEU A 39 -16.29 -8.60 16.18
C LEU A 39 -16.31 -8.92 17.68
N LEU A 40 -17.10 -9.91 18.10
CA LEU A 40 -17.11 -10.39 19.49
C LEU A 40 -15.73 -10.91 19.93
N ALA A 41 -15.08 -11.73 19.11
CA ALA A 41 -13.74 -12.26 19.39
C ALA A 41 -12.70 -11.14 19.46
N GLY A 42 -12.72 -10.19 18.52
CA GLY A 42 -11.83 -9.03 18.51
C GLY A 42 -12.01 -8.16 19.75
N GLY A 43 -13.26 -7.91 20.14
CA GLY A 43 -13.57 -7.21 21.40
C GLY A 43 -13.05 -7.94 22.63
N ALA A 44 -13.23 -9.26 22.70
CA ALA A 44 -12.71 -10.09 23.78
C ALA A 44 -11.17 -10.06 23.85
N ILE A 45 -10.48 -10.14 22.71
CA ILE A 45 -9.01 -10.02 22.63
C ILE A 45 -8.53 -8.65 23.14
N GLN A 46 -9.25 -7.57 22.82
CA GLN A 46 -8.89 -6.24 23.34
C GLN A 46 -9.06 -6.15 24.86
N TYR A 47 -10.14 -6.70 25.41
CA TYR A 47 -10.29 -6.78 26.88
C TYR A 47 -9.21 -7.64 27.52
N LEU A 48 -8.86 -8.76 26.89
CA LEU A 48 -7.79 -9.63 27.36
C LEU A 48 -6.43 -8.92 27.33
N SER A 49 -6.20 -8.09 26.32
CA SER A 49 -5.00 -7.24 26.21
C SER A 49 -4.88 -6.22 27.34
N ILE A 50 -6.00 -5.74 27.89
CA ILE A 50 -6.01 -4.87 29.08
C ILE A 50 -5.59 -5.66 30.31
N LEU A 51 -6.08 -6.89 30.46
CA LEU A 51 -5.81 -7.74 31.62
C LEU A 51 -4.32 -8.12 31.73
N PHE A 52 -3.66 -8.32 30.58
CA PHE A 52 -2.23 -8.65 30.53
C PHE A 52 -1.29 -7.42 30.57
N ARG A 53 -1.80 -6.19 30.59
CA ARG A 53 -0.96 -4.98 30.55
C ARG A 53 -0.58 -4.50 31.95
N SER A 54 0.71 -4.24 32.17
CA SER A 54 1.23 -3.66 33.41
C SER A 54 0.61 -2.27 33.67
N ARG A 55 0.15 -2.03 34.91
CA ARG A 55 -0.64 -0.86 35.36
C ARG A 55 -0.02 0.53 35.13
N ARG A 56 1.24 0.63 34.67
CA ARG A 56 1.98 1.91 34.61
C ARG A 56 1.50 2.91 33.56
N LEU A 57 0.65 2.54 32.61
CA LEU A 57 0.18 3.44 31.55
C LEU A 57 -1.34 3.44 31.43
N MET A 58 -2.04 3.97 32.44
CA MET A 58 -3.52 4.12 32.45
C MET A 58 -4.07 4.82 31.20
N ARG A 59 -3.35 5.80 30.63
CA ARG A 59 -3.78 6.48 29.39
C ARG A 59 -3.83 5.56 28.17
N LEU A 60 -3.05 4.48 28.15
CA LEU A 60 -3.05 3.50 27.06
C LEU A 60 -4.11 2.40 27.23
N ILE A 61 -4.87 2.41 28.34
CA ILE A 61 -5.97 1.46 28.58
C ILE A 61 -7.28 1.95 27.97
N ILE A 62 -7.49 3.27 27.90
CA ILE A 62 -8.75 3.86 27.40
C ILE A 62 -9.01 3.44 25.96
N VAL A 63 -8.00 3.50 25.10
CA VAL A 63 -8.14 3.15 23.68
C VAL A 63 -8.65 1.71 23.50
N PRO A 64 -7.95 0.65 23.97
CA PRO A 64 -8.42 -0.73 23.82
C PRO A 64 -9.70 -1.01 24.61
N ALA A 65 -9.98 -0.31 25.71
CA ALA A 65 -11.24 -0.47 26.42
C ALA A 65 -12.43 0.04 25.59
N VAL A 66 -12.30 1.23 25.02
CA VAL A 66 -13.33 1.84 24.17
C VAL A 66 -13.50 1.05 22.89
N THR A 67 -12.41 0.69 22.21
CA THR A 67 -12.50 -0.11 20.97
C THR A 67 -13.03 -1.51 21.24
N GLY A 68 -12.65 -2.15 22.35
CA GLY A 68 -13.17 -3.47 22.73
C GLY A 68 -14.67 -3.43 23.01
N THR A 69 -15.12 -2.40 23.74
CA THR A 69 -16.56 -2.17 24.02
C THR A 69 -17.33 -1.95 22.73
N LEU A 70 -16.83 -1.11 21.82
CA LEU A 70 -17.47 -0.85 20.52
C LEU A 70 -17.56 -2.11 19.66
N LEU A 71 -16.51 -2.93 19.63
CA LEU A 71 -16.48 -4.19 18.89
C LEU A 71 -17.49 -5.20 19.43
N VAL A 72 -17.55 -5.38 20.76
CA VAL A 72 -18.53 -6.27 21.40
C VAL A 72 -19.94 -5.76 21.15
N TYR A 73 -20.18 -4.46 21.32
CA TYR A 73 -21.47 -3.84 21.05
C TYR A 73 -21.91 -4.02 19.59
N ALA A 74 -21.01 -3.77 18.62
CA ALA A 74 -21.29 -3.96 17.20
C ALA A 74 -21.62 -5.42 16.88
N GLY A 75 -20.85 -6.37 17.42
CA GLY A 75 -21.09 -7.81 17.23
C GLY A 75 -22.43 -8.27 17.82
N LEU A 76 -22.75 -7.86 19.05
CA LEU A 76 -24.04 -8.14 19.69
C LEU A 76 -25.20 -7.49 18.96
N SER A 77 -25.06 -6.21 18.58
CA SER A 77 -26.09 -5.47 17.85
C SER A 77 -26.38 -6.09 16.49
N MET A 78 -25.36 -6.60 15.77
CA MET A 78 -25.58 -7.32 14.52
C MET A 78 -26.27 -8.68 14.73
N LYS A 79 -25.96 -9.37 15.84
CA LYS A 79 -26.45 -10.73 16.08
C LYS A 79 -27.86 -10.77 16.66
N PHE A 80 -28.16 -9.83 17.56
CA PHE A 80 -29.38 -9.81 18.37
C PHE A 80 -30.20 -8.53 18.20
N GLY A 81 -29.74 -7.57 17.40
CA GLY A 81 -30.48 -6.34 17.15
C GLY A 81 -31.74 -6.63 16.37
N ASP A 82 -32.89 -6.44 17.02
CA ASP A 82 -34.18 -6.40 16.35
C ASP A 82 -34.23 -5.13 15.48
N PRO A 83 -34.58 -5.23 14.18
CA PRO A 83 -34.63 -4.07 13.28
C PRO A 83 -35.56 -2.93 13.72
N SER A 84 -36.46 -3.20 14.68
CA SER A 84 -37.60 -2.35 15.05
C SER A 84 -37.40 -1.48 16.30
N THR A 85 -36.53 -1.85 17.23
CA THR A 85 -36.43 -1.20 18.57
C THR A 85 -35.13 -0.46 18.80
N VAL A 86 -34.04 -0.88 18.15
CA VAL A 86 -32.73 -0.24 18.22
C VAL A 86 -32.25 -0.20 16.79
N GLY A 87 -32.34 0.97 16.13
CA GLY A 87 -32.09 1.09 14.69
C GLY A 87 -30.87 0.26 14.28
N PRO A 88 -31.02 -0.72 13.37
CA PRO A 88 -30.00 -1.73 13.18
C PRO A 88 -28.74 -1.02 12.68
N ILE A 89 -27.68 -1.04 13.50
CA ILE A 89 -26.35 -0.69 13.02
C ILE A 89 -26.05 -1.72 11.94
N SER A 90 -26.22 -1.32 10.69
CA SER A 90 -26.09 -2.23 9.58
C SER A 90 -24.63 -2.68 9.51
N LEU A 91 -24.42 -3.90 9.02
CA LEU A 91 -23.08 -4.40 8.72
C LEU A 91 -22.27 -3.39 7.89
N ILE A 92 -22.96 -2.69 6.98
CA ILE A 92 -22.41 -1.67 6.09
C ILE A 92 -21.82 -0.52 6.90
N PHE A 93 -22.54 -0.05 7.92
CA PHE A 93 -22.10 1.05 8.76
C PHE A 93 -20.87 0.68 9.58
N VAL A 94 -20.86 -0.50 10.22
CA VAL A 94 -19.70 -0.99 10.97
C VAL A 94 -18.49 -1.15 10.04
N LEU A 95 -18.70 -1.74 8.87
CA LEU A 95 -17.64 -1.92 7.89
C LEU A 95 -17.09 -0.58 7.41
N ALA A 96 -17.96 0.40 7.13
CA ALA A 96 -17.54 1.73 6.73
C ALA A 96 -16.65 2.41 7.78
N LEU A 97 -17.00 2.28 9.07
CA LEU A 97 -16.17 2.76 10.18
C LEU A 97 -14.84 2.03 10.26
N LEU A 98 -14.81 0.72 10.05
CA LEU A 98 -13.57 -0.06 10.02
C LEU A 98 -12.67 0.34 8.86
N LEU A 99 -13.23 0.52 7.66
CA LEU A 99 -12.50 0.99 6.47
C LEU A 99 -11.91 2.38 6.69
N PHE A 100 -12.73 3.30 7.20
CA PHE A 100 -12.29 4.64 7.52
C PHE A 100 -11.20 4.64 8.61
N GLY A 101 -11.39 3.87 9.67
CA GLY A 101 -10.42 3.72 10.76
C GLY A 101 -9.11 3.09 10.29
N ALA A 102 -9.16 2.07 9.43
CA ALA A 102 -7.99 1.45 8.82
C ALA A 102 -7.23 2.44 7.92
N GLY A 103 -7.95 3.18 7.09
CA GLY A 103 -7.40 4.28 6.30
C GLY A 103 -6.71 5.33 7.17
N ALA A 104 -7.39 5.80 8.23
CA ALA A 104 -6.83 6.76 9.18
C ALA A 104 -5.58 6.22 9.88
N ALA A 105 -5.55 4.94 10.25
CA ALA A 105 -4.38 4.30 10.84
C ALA A 105 -3.20 4.23 9.86
N LYS A 106 -3.44 3.90 8.58
CA LYS A 106 -2.43 3.93 7.51
C LYS A 106 -1.90 5.34 7.27
N LEU A 107 -2.78 6.35 7.27
CA LEU A 107 -2.39 7.76 7.16
C LEU A 107 -1.53 8.21 8.34
N PHE A 108 -1.91 7.82 9.56
CA PHE A 108 -1.11 8.06 10.75
C PHE A 108 0.26 7.38 10.63
N MET A 109 0.31 6.13 10.19
CA MET A 109 1.57 5.41 9.97
C MET A 109 2.45 6.11 8.92
N ALA A 110 1.87 6.55 7.80
CA ALA A 110 2.56 7.32 6.77
C ALA A 110 3.21 8.58 7.36
N SER A 111 2.52 9.27 8.29
CA SER A 111 3.05 10.47 8.94
C SER A 111 4.31 10.22 9.79
N VAL A 112 4.50 8.99 10.28
CA VAL A 112 5.68 8.57 11.07
C VAL A 112 6.87 8.23 10.16
N ILE A 113 6.64 7.78 8.93
CA ILE A 113 7.65 7.22 8.01
C ILE A 113 7.91 8.10 6.78
N LYS A 114 7.80 9.43 6.93
CA LYS A 114 7.90 10.40 5.83
C LYS A 114 9.19 10.35 5.01
N LYS A 115 10.26 9.81 5.58
CA LYS A 115 11.58 9.68 4.91
C LYS A 115 11.78 8.33 4.23
N SER A 116 10.86 7.40 4.38
CA SER A 116 10.95 6.09 3.71
C SER A 116 10.63 6.25 2.21
N ARG A 117 11.36 5.50 1.38
CA ARG A 117 11.07 5.39 -0.06
C ARG A 117 9.65 4.87 -0.33
N TYR A 118 9.11 4.10 0.62
CA TYR A 118 7.81 3.46 0.53
C TYR A 118 6.66 4.33 1.04
N PHE A 119 6.93 5.57 1.47
CA PHE A 119 5.95 6.51 2.00
C PHE A 119 4.73 6.68 1.10
N ASN A 120 4.93 6.88 -0.21
CA ASN A 120 3.83 7.13 -1.15
C ASN A 120 2.87 5.95 -1.27
N PHE A 121 3.36 4.70 -1.14
CA PHE A 121 2.50 3.51 -1.20
C PHE A 121 1.62 3.38 0.05
N ILE A 122 2.18 3.68 1.22
CA ILE A 122 1.45 3.63 2.50
C ILE A 122 0.47 4.80 2.60
N LEU A 123 0.88 5.98 2.13
CA LEU A 123 0.00 7.15 2.04
C LEU A 123 -1.15 6.89 1.07
N GLY A 124 -0.85 6.41 -0.15
CA GLY A 124 -1.85 6.15 -1.18
C GLY A 124 -2.87 5.11 -0.75
N SER A 125 -2.43 4.00 -0.16
CA SER A 125 -3.33 2.98 0.41
C SER A 125 -4.18 3.54 1.55
N GLY A 126 -3.60 4.37 2.44
CA GLY A 126 -4.34 5.01 3.53
C GLY A 126 -5.39 6.00 3.05
N VAL A 127 -5.05 6.87 2.09
CA VAL A 127 -5.99 7.82 1.48
C VAL A 127 -7.13 7.07 0.80
N PHE A 128 -6.79 6.05 0.00
CA PHE A 128 -7.77 5.22 -0.70
C PHE A 128 -8.76 4.58 0.28
N SER A 129 -8.25 3.87 1.29
CA SER A 129 -9.08 3.22 2.32
C SER A 129 -9.97 4.20 3.08
N ALA A 130 -9.41 5.36 3.47
CA ALA A 130 -10.17 6.39 4.18
C ALA A 130 -11.30 6.96 3.32
N LEU A 131 -11.02 7.29 2.05
CA LEU A 131 -12.02 7.82 1.13
C LEU A 131 -13.11 6.80 0.82
N VAL A 132 -12.74 5.56 0.54
CA VAL A 132 -13.71 4.47 0.30
C VAL A 132 -14.58 4.24 1.53
N GLY A 133 -13.98 4.18 2.72
CA GLY A 133 -14.72 4.09 3.98
C GLY A 133 -15.70 5.25 4.16
N LEU A 134 -15.28 6.48 3.86
CA LEU A 134 -16.11 7.68 3.96
C LEU A 134 -17.27 7.68 2.95
N ILE A 135 -17.02 7.26 1.71
CA ILE A 135 -18.05 7.12 0.67
C ILE A 135 -19.12 6.12 1.12
N VAL A 136 -18.71 4.95 1.62
CA VAL A 136 -19.64 3.95 2.13
C VAL A 136 -20.37 4.46 3.38
N LEU A 137 -19.67 5.18 4.28
CA LEU A 137 -20.26 5.72 5.50
C LEU A 137 -21.38 6.73 5.21
N PHE A 138 -21.22 7.58 4.20
CA PHE A 138 -22.26 8.55 3.83
C PHE A 138 -23.36 7.98 2.95
N ASN A 139 -23.13 6.83 2.29
CA ASN A 139 -24.11 6.18 1.40
C ASN A 139 -24.65 4.86 1.97
N TRP A 140 -24.42 4.56 3.24
CA TRP A 140 -24.61 3.23 3.84
C TRP A 140 -26.03 2.65 3.71
N SER A 141 -27.06 3.50 3.60
CA SER A 141 -28.45 3.06 3.40
C SER A 141 -28.77 2.65 1.95
N THR A 142 -27.94 3.05 0.99
CA THR A 142 -28.15 2.83 -0.46
C THR A 142 -27.18 1.80 -1.04
N VAL A 143 -26.08 1.51 -0.36
CA VAL A 143 -25.05 0.57 -0.82
C VAL A 143 -25.60 -0.85 -0.82
N SER A 144 -25.53 -1.51 -1.97
CA SER A 144 -25.96 -2.90 -2.12
C SER A 144 -24.93 -3.88 -1.55
N GLY A 145 -25.39 -5.07 -1.15
CA GLY A 145 -24.51 -6.14 -0.66
C GLY A 145 -23.36 -6.48 -1.62
N GLY A 146 -23.59 -6.46 -2.93
CA GLY A 146 -22.53 -6.72 -3.92
C GLY A 146 -21.45 -5.63 -3.96
N MET A 147 -21.84 -4.35 -3.84
CA MET A 147 -20.90 -3.23 -3.82
C MET A 147 -19.99 -3.27 -2.59
N ILE A 148 -20.51 -3.75 -1.45
CA ILE A 148 -19.71 -3.96 -0.23
C ILE A 148 -18.56 -4.93 -0.48
N GLY A 149 -18.81 -6.00 -1.23
CA GLY A 149 -17.80 -7.02 -1.52
C GLY A 149 -16.68 -6.46 -2.34
N VAL A 150 -17.03 -5.70 -3.39
CA VAL A 150 -16.04 -5.00 -4.20
C VAL A 150 -15.21 -4.06 -3.34
N VAL A 151 -15.85 -3.25 -2.49
CA VAL A 151 -15.17 -2.35 -1.55
C VAL A 151 -14.23 -3.12 -0.62
N LEU A 152 -14.68 -4.24 -0.05
CA LEU A 152 -13.89 -5.06 0.86
C LEU A 152 -12.71 -5.74 0.15
N GLY A 153 -12.90 -6.21 -1.08
CA GLY A 153 -11.83 -6.74 -1.90
C GLY A 153 -10.79 -5.69 -2.26
N LEU A 154 -11.22 -4.47 -2.60
CA LEU A 154 -10.34 -3.32 -2.83
C LEU A 154 -9.59 -2.91 -1.57
N GLU A 155 -10.23 -2.94 -0.41
CA GLU A 155 -9.55 -2.70 0.87
C GLU A 155 -8.45 -3.72 1.12
N LEU A 156 -8.72 -5.01 0.90
CA LEU A 156 -7.70 -6.05 1.07
C LEU A 156 -6.52 -5.86 0.13
N LEU A 157 -6.75 -5.38 -1.10
CA LEU A 157 -5.68 -4.99 -2.01
C LEU A 157 -4.89 -3.79 -1.47
N ALA A 158 -5.56 -2.78 -0.93
CA ALA A 158 -4.90 -1.63 -0.31
C ALA A 158 -4.07 -2.05 0.93
N ASP A 159 -4.57 -2.97 1.75
CA ASP A 159 -3.84 -3.59 2.86
C ASP A 159 -2.63 -4.39 2.38
N ALA A 160 -2.78 -5.15 1.28
CA ALA A 160 -1.67 -5.87 0.67
C ALA A 160 -0.58 -4.90 0.19
N VAL A 161 -0.94 -3.79 -0.44
CA VAL A 161 0.04 -2.75 -0.86
C VAL A 161 0.75 -2.15 0.35
N ALA A 162 0.03 -1.82 1.41
CA ALA A 162 0.62 -1.29 2.64
C ALA A 162 1.57 -2.31 3.30
N MET A 163 1.18 -3.59 3.36
CA MET A 163 2.03 -4.66 3.90
C MET A 163 3.25 -4.94 3.01
N ALA A 164 3.11 -4.92 1.68
CA ALA A 164 4.24 -5.02 0.75
C ALA A 164 5.25 -3.91 1.03
N ALA A 165 4.77 -2.67 1.11
CA ALA A 165 5.60 -1.50 1.39
C ALA A 165 6.38 -1.66 2.71
N LEU A 166 5.72 -2.12 3.78
CA LEU A 166 6.39 -2.39 5.07
C LEU A 166 7.37 -3.56 4.98
N ALA A 167 7.03 -4.64 4.27
CA ALA A 167 7.90 -5.79 4.10
C ALA A 167 9.17 -5.45 3.32
N LEU A 168 9.04 -4.62 2.29
CA LEU A 168 10.16 -4.13 1.50
C LEU A 168 11.03 -3.14 2.31
N ARG A 169 10.41 -2.25 3.08
CA ARG A 169 11.11 -1.36 4.02
C ARG A 169 11.97 -2.13 5.03
N ASP A 170 11.42 -3.22 5.59
CA ASP A 170 12.13 -4.09 6.53
C ASP A 170 13.25 -4.86 5.81
N ARG A 171 13.02 -5.35 4.59
CA ARG A 171 14.02 -6.06 3.77
C ARG A 171 15.21 -5.16 3.41
N ASP A 172 14.95 -3.91 3.06
CA ASP A 172 15.98 -2.96 2.60
C ASP A 172 16.75 -2.32 3.77
N GLY A 173 16.37 -2.63 5.02
CA GLY A 173 17.02 -2.10 6.21
C GLY A 173 16.77 -0.61 6.44
N GLU A 174 15.78 0.00 5.77
CA GLU A 174 15.50 1.44 5.92
C GLU A 174 15.19 1.81 7.37
N ALA A 175 14.51 0.94 8.11
CA ALA A 175 14.23 1.15 9.53
C ALA A 175 15.52 1.23 10.37
N GLU A 176 16.55 0.47 10.02
CA GLU A 176 17.86 0.53 10.70
C GLU A 176 18.66 1.76 10.28
N MET A 177 18.55 2.19 9.02
CA MET A 177 19.17 3.41 8.52
C MET A 177 18.58 4.64 9.21
N GLU A 178 17.24 4.72 9.31
CA GLU A 178 16.55 5.79 10.04
C GLU A 178 16.95 5.84 11.51
N ALA A 179 17.11 4.68 12.17
CA ALA A 179 17.60 4.61 13.54
C ALA A 179 19.03 5.14 13.70
N LYS A 180 19.85 5.07 12.64
CA LYS A 180 21.21 5.63 12.58
C LYS A 180 21.24 7.08 12.07
N GLY A 181 20.09 7.67 11.75
CA GLY A 181 19.98 9.03 11.19
C GLY A 181 20.46 9.15 9.74
N ILE A 182 20.61 8.02 9.04
CA ILE A 182 20.99 7.96 7.63
C ILE A 182 19.73 8.12 6.78
N ASP A 183 19.80 8.92 5.72
CA ASP A 183 18.70 9.08 4.78
C ASP A 183 18.66 7.87 3.81
N PRO A 184 17.63 7.00 3.90
CA PRO A 184 17.57 5.78 3.10
C PRO A 184 17.40 6.09 1.60
N VAL A 185 16.76 7.21 1.24
CA VAL A 185 16.55 7.58 -0.17
C VAL A 185 17.87 8.02 -0.79
N ALA A 186 18.63 8.86 -0.08
CA ALA A 186 19.93 9.31 -0.56
C ALA A 186 20.93 8.15 -0.72
N GLU A 187 20.95 7.20 0.21
CA GLU A 187 21.82 6.01 0.09
C GLU A 187 21.38 5.09 -1.06
N ALA A 188 20.07 4.89 -1.26
CA ALA A 188 19.56 4.11 -2.39
C ALA A 188 19.90 4.76 -3.74
N GLU A 189 19.84 6.10 -3.85
CA GLU A 189 20.23 6.83 -5.05
C GLU A 189 21.73 6.71 -5.34
N LYS A 190 22.59 6.81 -4.32
CA LYS A 190 24.03 6.58 -4.46
C LYS A 190 24.32 5.15 -4.93
N ALA A 191 23.69 4.14 -4.31
CA ALA A 191 23.87 2.75 -4.69
C ALA A 191 23.47 2.51 -6.16
N ALA A 192 22.31 3.02 -6.57
CA ALA A 192 21.82 2.93 -7.95
C ALA A 192 22.73 3.66 -8.95
N ALA A 193 23.28 4.83 -8.59
CA ALA A 193 24.23 5.56 -9.44
C ALA A 193 25.55 4.76 -9.62
N THR A 194 26.02 4.11 -8.55
CA THR A 194 27.24 3.29 -8.58
C THR A 194 27.05 2.07 -9.48
N GLU A 195 25.90 1.40 -9.39
CA GLU A 195 25.55 0.26 -10.25
C GLU A 195 25.44 0.67 -11.73
N ARG A 196 24.82 1.82 -12.03
CA ARG A 196 24.74 2.36 -13.40
C ARG A 196 26.12 2.71 -13.96
N ALA A 197 27.01 3.28 -13.15
CA ALA A 197 28.38 3.59 -13.56
C ALA A 197 29.18 2.31 -13.86
N ALA A 198 29.04 1.28 -13.02
CA ALA A 198 29.66 -0.02 -13.24
C ALA A 198 29.13 -0.70 -14.52
N ALA A 199 27.81 -0.65 -14.75
CA ALA A 199 27.19 -1.17 -15.97
C ALA A 199 27.67 -0.43 -17.23
N ALA A 200 27.85 0.90 -17.17
CA ALA A 200 28.37 1.69 -18.27
C ALA A 200 29.84 1.38 -18.58
N LEU A 201 30.67 1.19 -17.56
CA LEU A 201 32.06 0.73 -17.72
C LEU A 201 32.13 -0.65 -18.36
N ALA A 202 31.28 -1.59 -17.93
CA ALA A 202 31.19 -2.93 -18.52
C ALA A 202 30.73 -2.88 -19.99
N ALA A 203 29.74 -2.03 -20.30
CA ALA A 203 29.27 -1.83 -21.67
C ALA A 203 30.36 -1.23 -22.58
N ASN A 204 31.12 -0.24 -22.10
CA ASN A 204 32.24 0.34 -22.83
C ASN A 204 33.41 -0.65 -23.03
N ALA A 205 33.64 -1.54 -22.06
CA ALA A 205 34.65 -2.59 -22.20
C ALA A 205 34.27 -3.66 -23.24
N LEU A 206 32.97 -3.85 -23.48
CA LEU A 206 32.42 -4.77 -24.49
C LEU A 206 32.20 -4.12 -25.86
N ALA A 207 32.35 -2.79 -25.97
CA ALA A 207 32.27 -2.11 -27.25
C ALA A 207 33.40 -2.64 -28.16
N PRO A 208 33.09 -3.11 -29.38
CA PRO A 208 34.11 -3.57 -30.30
C PRO A 208 35.11 -2.43 -30.52
N ALA A 209 36.40 -2.71 -30.34
CA ALA A 209 37.45 -1.74 -30.60
C ALA A 209 37.19 -1.13 -31.98
N GLU A 210 37.01 0.19 -32.06
CA GLU A 210 36.84 0.86 -33.33
C GLU A 210 37.97 0.39 -34.25
N PRO A 211 37.65 -0.14 -35.44
CA PRO A 211 38.68 -0.58 -36.36
C PRO A 211 39.62 0.59 -36.57
N PRO A 212 40.95 0.38 -36.52
CA PRO A 212 41.92 1.46 -36.58
C PRO A 212 41.58 2.34 -37.76
N VAL A 213 41.31 3.62 -37.50
CA VAL A 213 41.05 4.62 -38.52
C VAL A 213 42.25 4.58 -39.46
N VAL A 214 42.06 3.95 -40.62
CA VAL A 214 43.08 3.90 -41.65
C VAL A 214 43.25 5.34 -42.09
N ALA A 215 44.34 5.97 -41.64
CA ALA A 215 44.68 7.32 -42.02
C ALA A 215 44.59 7.40 -43.55
N PRO A 216 43.85 8.38 -44.12
CA PRO A 216 43.72 8.49 -45.56
C PRO A 216 45.10 8.73 -46.16
N THR A 217 45.71 7.67 -46.67
CA THR A 217 46.94 7.74 -47.45
C THR A 217 46.58 8.42 -48.76
N GLY A 218 46.82 9.74 -48.79
CA GLY A 218 47.16 10.54 -49.96
C GLY A 218 46.31 10.34 -51.22
N ALA A 219 45.37 11.25 -51.44
CA ALA A 219 44.94 11.68 -52.77
C ALA A 219 44.26 13.04 -52.57
N GLY A 220 44.59 14.17 -53.18
CA GLY A 220 45.48 14.61 -54.25
C GLY A 220 45.01 16.05 -54.56
N PRO A 221 45.86 16.97 -55.04
CA PRO A 221 45.43 18.34 -55.31
C PRO A 221 44.65 18.38 -56.64
N GLY A 222 43.34 18.61 -56.59
CA GLY A 222 42.57 18.86 -57.82
C GLY A 222 41.07 18.68 -57.66
N GLY A 223 40.34 19.79 -57.54
CA GLY A 223 38.88 19.77 -57.51
C GLY A 223 38.31 21.16 -57.32
N THR A 224 38.21 21.89 -58.43
CA THR A 224 37.61 23.22 -58.61
C THR A 224 36.23 23.36 -57.91
N PRO A 225 35.90 24.51 -57.29
CA PRO A 225 34.60 24.71 -56.66
C PRO A 225 33.51 24.92 -57.72
N ALA A 226 32.59 23.97 -57.83
CA ALA A 226 31.36 24.15 -58.59
C ALA A 226 30.33 24.88 -57.73
N ALA A 227 29.97 26.07 -58.19
CA ALA A 227 28.95 26.93 -57.63
C ALA A 227 27.54 26.31 -57.77
N GLY A 228 26.70 26.60 -56.78
CA GLY A 228 25.26 26.73 -56.97
C GLY A 228 24.43 25.50 -56.59
N GLN A 229 23.64 25.64 -55.53
CA GLN A 229 22.18 25.65 -55.65
C GLN A 229 21.52 26.07 -54.33
N ASP A 230 20.64 27.07 -54.46
CA ASP A 230 19.80 27.65 -53.42
C ASP A 230 18.81 26.65 -52.81
N PRO A 231 18.40 26.84 -51.54
CA PRO A 231 17.32 26.09 -50.93
C PRO A 231 15.94 26.69 -51.30
N LEU A 232 15.04 25.86 -51.83
CA LEU A 232 13.62 26.19 -51.88
C LEU A 232 12.97 25.99 -50.50
N PRO A 233 12.13 26.92 -50.03
CA PRO A 233 11.34 26.75 -48.82
C PRO A 233 10.05 25.99 -49.14
N PHE A 234 9.80 24.87 -48.46
CA PHE A 234 8.47 24.29 -48.38
C PHE A 234 7.74 24.82 -47.14
N ARG A 235 6.48 25.23 -47.38
CA ARG A 235 5.50 25.72 -46.42
C ARG A 235 4.97 24.63 -45.50
#